data_AF-A0A935SSS7-F1
#
_entry.id   AF-A0A935SSS7-F1
#
_cell.length_a   1.000
_cell.length_b   1.000
_cell.length_c   1.000
_cell.angle_alpha   90.00
_cell.angle_beta   90.00
_cell.angle_gamma   90.00
#
_symmetry.space_group_name_H-M   'P 1'
#
loop_
_entity.id
_entity.type
_entity.pdbx_description
1 polymer ?
#
loop_
_entity_poly.entity_id
_entity_poly.type
_entity_poly.pdbx_seq_one_letter_code
_entity_poly.pdbx_strand_id
1 'polypeptide(L)'
;MKIGLFALLFVVSLGLSITAQTYDNYQKQYTLNSQTDGQIESDRTHRMVLCDYQPSGLYVKRGEQLGITVTGLKAGYQASSMIGFKPMWGDHNKTQEDPLKNGVNTVKANQDGILSFIFVKTEGYDTAPSTINVKVNGGRAFPLFQLGRSNQANWQNDLRTMSDAQFVQLVSDKALITITYKDYLKTPITNIQRTFENLHKVIDWEDEAAGFDNSSPENMKSRNRIHYAVDVFATEKEREGWYMYASNYLIGMKRDNFTDLTEKLNTEWGIWHETGHTHQQNSWTFEAIGEVSVNIFSLYVQEKFGQPLRLASSESGEGESTLESARRFIAEPNKNFLEQGKEGDADYDEFFVKLVMFHQLRRMYGWDVYKKLHQYFRKTPYSEVEGETDQDKANKFVYAMCFVTKDNLIPFFKKWGLSVDADTANKVNALRLRQPATDPAEIFE
;
A
#
# COMPACT_ATOMS: atom_id res chain seq x y z
N MET A 1 -46.13 10.05 -45.04
CA MET A 1 -45.39 8.79 -45.26
C MET A 1 -43.89 9.09 -45.19
N LYS A 2 -43.27 8.85 -44.03
CA LYS A 2 -41.82 8.68 -43.83
C LYS A 2 -41.67 8.18 -42.38
N ILE A 3 -41.50 6.86 -42.25
CA ILE A 3 -41.27 6.17 -40.98
C ILE A 3 -39.75 6.20 -40.77
N GLY A 4 -39.29 6.83 -39.69
CA GLY A 4 -37.90 6.84 -39.28
C GLY A 4 -37.58 5.58 -38.49
N LEU A 5 -36.64 4.78 -38.99
CA LEU A 5 -36.14 3.56 -38.38
C LEU A 5 -35.16 3.93 -37.25
N PHE A 6 -35.53 3.74 -35.98
CA PHE A 6 -34.59 3.81 -34.86
C PHE A 6 -33.88 2.46 -34.74
N ALA A 7 -32.58 2.42 -35.08
CA ALA A 7 -31.73 1.27 -34.80
C ALA A 7 -31.28 1.34 -33.33
N LEU A 8 -31.82 0.45 -32.50
CA LEU A 8 -31.34 0.21 -31.14
C LEU A 8 -30.00 -0.56 -31.23
N LEU A 9 -28.87 0.11 -30.94
CA LEU A 9 -27.62 -0.59 -30.70
C LEU A 9 -27.72 -1.32 -29.36
N PHE A 10 -27.90 -2.64 -29.41
CA PHE A 10 -27.63 -3.51 -28.26
C PHE A 10 -26.11 -3.65 -28.12
N VAL A 11 -25.52 -2.92 -27.17
CA VAL A 11 -24.20 -3.26 -26.65
C VAL A 11 -24.38 -4.47 -25.76
N VAL A 12 -24.14 -5.66 -26.31
CA VAL A 12 -24.03 -6.89 -25.51
C VAL A 12 -22.69 -6.82 -24.79
N SER A 13 -22.70 -6.31 -23.55
CA SER A 13 -21.60 -6.54 -22.63
C SER A 13 -21.65 -8.01 -22.22
N LEU A 14 -20.83 -8.84 -22.86
CA LEU A 14 -20.49 -10.18 -22.36
C LEU A 14 -19.65 -10.00 -21.08
N GLY A 15 -20.32 -9.63 -19.99
CA GLY A 15 -19.75 -9.67 -18.66
C GLY A 15 -19.65 -11.12 -18.24
N LEU A 16 -18.44 -11.67 -18.21
CA LEU A 16 -18.16 -12.83 -17.38
C LEU A 16 -18.50 -12.43 -15.93
N SER A 17 -19.63 -12.91 -15.41
CA SER A 17 -19.96 -12.75 -14.00
C SER A 17 -18.97 -13.55 -13.17
N ILE A 18 -17.92 -12.89 -12.71
CA ILE A 18 -17.11 -13.39 -11.61
C ILE A 18 -18.03 -13.40 -10.39
N THR A 19 -18.26 -14.57 -9.80
CA THR A 19 -18.98 -14.67 -8.53
C THR A 19 -18.23 -13.87 -7.46
N ALA A 20 -18.94 -12.99 -6.75
CA ALA A 20 -18.33 -12.19 -5.70
C ALA A 20 -17.77 -13.10 -4.58
N GLN A 21 -16.58 -12.78 -4.06
CA GLN A 21 -15.94 -13.54 -2.97
C GLN A 21 -16.89 -13.68 -1.76
N THR A 22 -16.93 -14.85 -1.14
CA THR A 22 -17.72 -15.13 0.06
C THR A 22 -16.85 -15.79 1.12
N TYR A 23 -16.90 -15.26 2.35
CA TYR A 23 -16.22 -15.86 3.49
C TYR A 23 -17.26 -16.28 4.55
N ASP A 24 -17.69 -17.56 4.54
CA ASP A 24 -18.59 -18.11 5.56
C ASP A 24 -17.79 -18.97 6.54
N ASN A 25 -17.36 -18.35 7.65
CA ASN A 25 -16.63 -19.00 8.72
C ASN A 25 -17.51 -19.92 9.60
N TYR A 26 -18.84 -19.81 9.53
CA TYR A 26 -19.75 -20.70 10.28
C TYR A 26 -19.93 -22.04 9.57
N GLN A 27 -20.27 -21.99 8.27
CA GLN A 27 -20.40 -23.18 7.43
C GLN A 27 -19.05 -23.66 6.91
N LYS A 28 -17.98 -22.87 7.14
CA LYS A 28 -16.60 -23.12 6.72
C LYS A 28 -16.50 -23.33 5.21
N GLN A 29 -17.22 -22.48 4.48
CA GLN A 29 -17.38 -22.52 3.03
C GLN A 29 -16.99 -21.18 2.43
N TYR A 30 -16.16 -21.23 1.39
CA TYR A 30 -15.55 -20.05 0.81
C TYR A 30 -15.65 -20.12 -0.71
N THR A 31 -15.96 -18.98 -1.31
CA THR A 31 -15.83 -18.77 -2.76
C THR A 31 -14.73 -17.75 -2.92
N LEU A 32 -13.59 -18.17 -3.45
CA LEU A 32 -12.38 -17.36 -3.57
C LEU A 32 -12.16 -17.00 -5.04
N ASN A 33 -11.83 -15.74 -5.30
CA ASN A 33 -11.41 -15.30 -6.62
C ASN A 33 -9.90 -15.22 -6.64
N SER A 34 -9.28 -15.60 -7.76
CA SER A 34 -7.83 -15.55 -7.89
C SER A 34 -7.34 -14.11 -7.79
N GLN A 35 -6.15 -13.96 -7.25
CA GLN A 35 -5.35 -12.74 -7.25
C GLN A 35 -4.11 -12.95 -8.15
N THR A 36 -3.36 -11.88 -8.46
CA THR A 36 -2.00 -12.08 -8.98
C THR A 36 -1.11 -12.43 -7.78
N ASP A 37 -0.18 -13.36 -7.96
CA ASP A 37 0.87 -13.62 -6.95
C ASP A 37 1.51 -12.31 -6.47
N GLY A 38 1.78 -12.21 -5.16
CA GLY A 38 2.26 -10.98 -4.56
C GLY A 38 3.54 -10.42 -5.19
N GLN A 39 4.51 -11.27 -5.51
CA GLN A 39 5.77 -10.83 -6.11
C GLN A 39 5.59 -10.44 -7.57
N ILE A 40 4.85 -11.24 -8.34
CA ILE A 40 4.55 -10.91 -9.75
C ILE A 40 3.81 -9.58 -9.86
N GLU A 41 2.87 -9.35 -8.96
CA GLU A 41 2.11 -8.10 -8.92
C GLU A 41 2.98 -6.92 -8.49
N SER A 42 3.86 -7.11 -7.51
CA SER A 42 4.88 -6.14 -7.09
C SER A 42 5.78 -5.75 -8.26
N ASP A 43 6.28 -6.72 -9.01
CA ASP A 43 7.14 -6.48 -10.19
C ASP A 43 6.37 -5.69 -11.27
N ARG A 44 5.10 -6.04 -11.53
CA ARG A 44 4.25 -5.33 -12.50
C ARG A 44 3.98 -3.88 -12.10
N THR A 45 3.65 -3.67 -10.83
CA THR A 45 3.22 -2.36 -10.31
C THR A 45 4.36 -1.51 -9.78
N HIS A 46 5.55 -2.10 -9.70
CA HIS A 46 6.78 -1.51 -9.20
C HIS A 46 6.59 -0.83 -7.84
N ARG A 47 6.12 -1.59 -6.85
CA ARG A 47 5.76 -1.15 -5.49
C ARG A 47 6.09 -2.26 -4.47
N MET A 48 5.79 -2.10 -3.18
CA MET A 48 5.92 -3.20 -2.21
C MET A 48 5.00 -4.39 -2.51
N VAL A 49 5.36 -5.59 -2.05
CA VAL A 49 4.47 -6.76 -2.15
C VAL A 49 3.23 -6.54 -1.28
N LEU A 50 2.04 -6.70 -1.87
CA LEU A 50 0.76 -6.57 -1.17
C LEU A 50 0.19 -7.91 -0.71
N CYS A 51 -0.90 -7.88 0.07
CA CYS A 51 -1.58 -9.07 0.57
C CYS A 51 -2.30 -9.83 -0.55
N ASP A 52 -1.80 -11.04 -0.84
CA ASP A 52 -2.30 -12.01 -1.82
C ASP A 52 -3.00 -13.22 -1.17
N TYR A 53 -3.22 -13.16 0.15
CA TYR A 53 -4.02 -14.13 0.89
C TYR A 53 -5.40 -13.57 1.26
N GLN A 54 -6.32 -14.50 1.48
CA GLN A 54 -7.73 -14.25 1.76
C GLN A 54 -8.08 -14.83 3.14
N PRO A 55 -8.80 -14.07 3.99
CA PRO A 55 -9.11 -14.53 5.34
C PRO A 55 -10.10 -15.70 5.30
N SER A 56 -9.95 -16.65 6.23
CA SER A 56 -10.96 -17.68 6.45
C SER A 56 -11.84 -17.43 7.68
N GLY A 57 -11.43 -16.55 8.59
CA GLY A 57 -12.10 -16.38 9.89
C GLY A 57 -12.02 -17.63 10.79
N LEU A 58 -11.04 -18.52 10.55
CA LEU A 58 -10.79 -19.71 11.37
C LEU A 58 -9.43 -19.62 12.06
N TYR A 59 -9.39 -20.03 13.32
CA TYR A 59 -8.17 -20.22 14.10
C TYR A 59 -7.90 -21.71 14.27
N VAL A 60 -6.66 -22.13 14.12
CA VAL A 60 -6.24 -23.53 14.25
C VAL A 60 -5.23 -23.68 15.37
N LYS A 61 -5.25 -24.83 16.03
CA LYS A 61 -4.26 -25.17 17.07
C LYS A 61 -3.22 -26.12 16.53
N ARG A 62 -1.99 -26.00 17.03
CA ARG A 62 -0.89 -26.92 16.76
C ARG A 62 -1.33 -28.36 17.02
N GLY A 63 -1.07 -29.23 16.05
CA GLY A 63 -1.42 -30.65 16.07
C GLY A 63 -2.80 -30.95 15.49
N GLU A 64 -3.67 -29.95 15.30
CA GLU A 64 -4.97 -30.13 14.66
C GLU A 64 -4.82 -30.58 13.21
N GLN A 65 -5.70 -31.47 12.77
CA GLN A 65 -5.74 -31.96 11.39
C GLN A 65 -6.97 -31.41 10.68
N LEU A 66 -6.73 -30.63 9.64
CA LEU A 66 -7.75 -30.01 8.80
C LEU A 66 -8.04 -30.87 7.57
N GLY A 67 -9.32 -31.01 7.23
CA GLY A 67 -9.75 -31.50 5.93
C GLY A 67 -10.18 -30.33 5.05
N ILE A 68 -9.44 -30.04 3.98
CA ILE A 68 -9.71 -28.91 3.08
C ILE A 68 -10.09 -29.44 1.70
N THR A 69 -11.35 -29.27 1.32
CA THR A 69 -11.84 -29.65 -0.01
C THR A 69 -11.80 -28.45 -0.94
N VAL A 70 -11.08 -28.56 -2.06
CA VAL A 70 -11.00 -27.51 -3.09
C VAL A 70 -11.69 -28.00 -4.37
N THR A 71 -12.47 -27.13 -5.01
CA THR A 71 -13.10 -27.40 -6.31
C THR A 71 -12.93 -26.21 -7.24
N GLY A 72 -12.74 -26.49 -8.54
CA GLY A 72 -12.63 -25.45 -9.57
C GLY A 72 -11.22 -24.91 -9.80
N LEU A 73 -10.18 -25.47 -9.15
CA LEU A 73 -8.80 -25.05 -9.39
C LEU A 73 -8.39 -25.44 -10.82
N LYS A 74 -7.97 -24.44 -11.61
CA LYS A 74 -7.57 -24.61 -13.03
C LYS A 74 -6.05 -24.62 -13.16
N ALA A 75 -5.54 -25.17 -14.26
CA ALA A 75 -4.14 -25.02 -14.63
C ALA A 75 -3.76 -23.52 -14.77
N GLY A 76 -2.51 -23.18 -14.44
CA GLY A 76 -2.02 -21.79 -14.42
C GLY A 76 -2.36 -21.01 -13.14
N TYR A 77 -3.08 -21.63 -12.21
CA TYR A 77 -3.36 -21.07 -10.88
C TYR A 77 -2.86 -22.01 -9.79
N GLN A 78 -2.46 -21.43 -8.66
CA GLN A 78 -2.07 -22.14 -7.46
C GLN A 78 -2.99 -21.79 -6.30
N ALA A 79 -3.26 -22.77 -5.44
CA ALA A 79 -3.98 -22.58 -4.20
C ALA A 79 -3.16 -23.18 -3.05
N SER A 80 -3.09 -22.47 -1.92
CA SER A 80 -2.41 -22.92 -0.71
C SER A 80 -3.23 -22.50 0.52
N SER A 81 -3.15 -23.29 1.59
CA SER A 81 -3.53 -22.80 2.93
C SER A 81 -2.34 -22.13 3.59
N MET A 82 -2.58 -21.05 4.34
CA MET A 82 -1.61 -20.37 5.17
C MET A 82 -2.08 -20.40 6.63
N ILE A 83 -1.25 -20.84 7.56
CA ILE A 83 -1.51 -20.78 9.00
C ILE A 83 -0.50 -19.81 9.63
N GLY A 84 -1.01 -18.78 10.31
CA GLY A 84 -0.20 -17.73 10.93
C GLY A 84 -0.28 -16.41 10.16
N PHE A 85 0.81 -15.65 10.17
CA PHE A 85 0.97 -14.38 9.45
C PHE A 85 2.22 -14.45 8.59
N LYS A 86 2.24 -13.75 7.45
CA LYS A 86 3.49 -13.39 6.76
C LYS A 86 4.43 -12.64 7.74
N PRO A 87 5.75 -12.59 7.48
CA PRO A 87 6.72 -11.97 8.40
C PRO A 87 6.29 -10.59 8.88
N MET A 88 6.30 -10.40 10.20
CA MET A 88 6.10 -9.13 10.88
C MET A 88 7.47 -8.57 11.31
N TRP A 89 7.48 -7.44 12.01
CA TRP A 89 8.70 -6.76 12.43
C TRP A 89 9.64 -7.70 13.20
N GLY A 90 10.92 -7.69 12.83
CA GLY A 90 11.94 -8.55 13.42
C GLY A 90 11.84 -10.03 13.07
N ASP A 91 10.87 -10.45 12.23
CA ASP A 91 10.66 -11.83 11.77
C ASP A 91 10.56 -12.86 12.92
N HIS A 92 9.90 -12.46 14.01
CA HIS A 92 9.71 -13.31 15.19
C HIS A 92 8.59 -14.35 15.02
N ASN A 93 7.71 -14.18 14.02
CA ASN A 93 6.62 -15.10 13.71
C ASN A 93 7.05 -16.17 12.70
N LYS A 94 6.20 -17.20 12.57
CA LYS A 94 6.38 -18.27 11.58
C LYS A 94 5.15 -18.34 10.69
N THR A 95 5.37 -18.72 9.43
CA THR A 95 4.30 -19.00 8.47
C THR A 95 4.35 -20.47 8.09
N GLN A 96 3.20 -21.15 8.15
CA GLN A 96 3.04 -22.46 7.54
C GLN A 96 2.21 -22.30 6.27
N GLU A 97 2.75 -22.72 5.12
CA GLU A 97 2.03 -22.75 3.86
C GLU A 97 2.03 -24.17 3.29
N ASP A 98 0.85 -24.68 2.94
CA ASP A 98 0.67 -26.01 2.36
C ASP A 98 -0.07 -25.90 1.03
N PRO A 99 0.47 -26.46 -0.07
CA PRO A 99 -0.20 -26.43 -1.37
C PRO A 99 -1.47 -27.29 -1.35
N LEU A 100 -2.51 -26.78 -2.00
CA LEU A 100 -3.81 -27.41 -2.14
C LEU A 100 -4.06 -27.82 -3.60
N LYS A 101 -4.68 -28.98 -3.77
CA LYS A 101 -5.16 -29.48 -5.08
C LYS A 101 -6.67 -29.67 -5.07
N ASN A 102 -7.27 -29.79 -6.26
CA ASN A 102 -8.67 -30.20 -6.37
C ASN A 102 -8.93 -31.51 -5.61
N GLY A 103 -10.09 -31.59 -4.97
CA GLY A 103 -10.46 -32.70 -4.09
C GLY A 103 -10.10 -32.43 -2.63
N VAL A 104 -10.00 -33.50 -1.85
CA VAL A 104 -9.74 -33.45 -0.40
C VAL A 104 -8.24 -33.37 -0.13
N ASN A 105 -7.84 -32.39 0.67
CA ASN A 105 -6.50 -32.18 1.18
C ASN A 105 -6.50 -32.37 2.70
N THR A 106 -5.42 -32.89 3.25
CA THR A 106 -5.24 -33.02 4.70
C THR A 106 -4.04 -32.20 5.12
N VAL A 107 -4.28 -31.20 5.97
CA VAL A 107 -3.24 -30.29 6.48
C VAL A 107 -3.14 -30.46 7.98
N LYS A 108 -1.94 -30.73 8.50
CA LYS A 108 -1.69 -30.80 9.94
C LYS A 108 -1.05 -29.49 10.38
N ALA A 109 -1.69 -28.76 11.29
CA ALA A 109 -1.14 -27.53 11.82
C ALA A 109 0.13 -27.82 12.64
N ASN A 110 1.27 -27.24 12.24
CA ASN A 110 2.53 -27.33 12.98
C ASN A 110 2.66 -26.22 14.04
N GLN A 111 1.75 -25.25 14.01
CA GLN A 111 1.67 -24.09 14.88
C GLN A 111 0.22 -23.65 15.10
N ASP A 112 0.01 -22.79 16.10
CA ASP A 112 -1.25 -22.08 16.30
C ASP A 112 -1.32 -20.89 15.33
N GLY A 113 -2.51 -20.56 14.83
CA GLY A 113 -2.65 -19.35 14.02
C GLY A 113 -3.96 -19.20 13.28
N ILE A 114 -4.12 -18.07 12.60
CA ILE A 114 -5.22 -17.82 11.67
C ILE A 114 -5.01 -18.67 10.41
N LEU A 115 -6.05 -19.39 9.97
CA LEU A 115 -6.09 -20.00 8.65
C LEU A 115 -6.49 -18.95 7.61
N SER A 116 -5.74 -18.87 6.53
CA SER A 116 -6.01 -18.06 5.34
C SER A 116 -5.80 -18.91 4.08
N PHE A 117 -6.24 -18.40 2.93
CA PHE A 117 -6.04 -19.05 1.64
C PHE A 117 -5.32 -18.13 0.68
N ILE A 118 -4.26 -18.64 0.05
CA ILE A 118 -3.60 -17.99 -1.08
C ILE A 118 -4.19 -18.65 -2.32
N PHE A 119 -4.83 -17.89 -3.20
CA PHE A 119 -5.32 -18.38 -4.48
C PHE A 119 -4.91 -17.39 -5.56
N VAL A 120 -3.85 -17.76 -6.30
CA VAL A 120 -3.12 -16.82 -7.14
C VAL A 120 -2.85 -17.37 -8.52
N LYS A 121 -2.70 -16.46 -9.49
CA LYS A 121 -2.08 -16.72 -10.78
C LYS A 121 -0.58 -16.51 -10.65
N THR A 122 0.21 -17.49 -11.08
CA THR A 122 1.68 -17.50 -10.90
C THR A 122 2.44 -17.25 -12.21
N GLU A 123 1.74 -16.95 -13.30
CA GLU A 123 2.35 -16.61 -14.59
C GLU A 123 1.64 -15.40 -15.20
N GLY A 124 2.37 -14.29 -15.28
CA GLY A 124 1.79 -13.00 -15.63
C GLY A 124 0.73 -12.54 -14.63
N TYR A 125 0.09 -11.41 -14.92
CA TYR A 125 -0.93 -10.85 -14.05
C TYR A 125 -2.33 -11.35 -14.38
N ASP A 126 -3.22 -11.32 -13.39
CA ASP A 126 -4.56 -11.90 -13.48
C ASP A 126 -5.59 -10.90 -14.04
N THR A 127 -5.72 -10.87 -15.37
CA THR A 127 -6.72 -10.05 -16.09
C THR A 127 -8.10 -10.69 -16.18
N ALA A 128 -8.20 -11.99 -15.94
CA ALA A 128 -9.43 -12.77 -16.06
C ALA A 128 -9.55 -13.71 -14.85
N PRO A 129 -9.99 -13.19 -13.70
CA PRO A 129 -9.96 -13.93 -12.45
C PRO A 129 -10.76 -15.23 -12.52
N SER A 130 -10.17 -16.31 -12.02
CA SER A 130 -10.84 -17.60 -11.83
C SER A 130 -11.44 -17.66 -10.43
N THR A 131 -12.35 -18.59 -10.21
CA THR A 131 -12.99 -18.84 -8.92
C THR A 131 -12.76 -20.28 -8.49
N ILE A 132 -12.53 -20.50 -7.19
CA ILE A 132 -12.58 -21.82 -6.54
C ILE A 132 -13.57 -21.80 -5.39
N ASN A 133 -14.13 -22.97 -5.06
CA ASN A 133 -14.82 -23.18 -3.80
C ASN A 133 -13.94 -23.98 -2.85
N VAL A 134 -13.89 -23.56 -1.59
CA VAL A 134 -13.16 -24.23 -0.51
C VAL A 134 -14.12 -24.58 0.61
N LYS A 135 -14.04 -25.81 1.10
CA LYS A 135 -14.76 -26.26 2.30
C LYS A 135 -13.78 -26.82 3.33
N VAL A 136 -13.88 -26.37 4.57
CA VAL A 136 -12.95 -26.77 5.65
C VAL A 136 -13.68 -27.61 6.70
N ASN A 137 -13.05 -28.71 7.10
CA ASN A 137 -13.35 -29.49 8.30
C ASN A 137 -12.20 -29.29 9.30
N GLY A 138 -12.52 -29.00 10.56
CA GLY A 138 -11.55 -28.47 11.54
C GLY A 138 -11.52 -26.94 11.58
N GLY A 139 -10.66 -26.38 12.41
CA GLY A 139 -10.56 -24.96 12.74
C GLY A 139 -11.73 -24.48 13.62
N ARG A 140 -11.48 -23.44 14.41
CA ARG A 140 -12.50 -22.75 15.21
C ARG A 140 -12.80 -21.39 14.61
N ALA A 141 -14.07 -21.10 14.37
CA ALA A 141 -14.49 -19.79 13.89
C ALA A 141 -14.19 -18.69 14.93
N PHE A 142 -13.76 -17.53 14.46
CA PHE A 142 -13.66 -16.29 15.22
C PHE A 142 -14.35 -15.15 14.46
N PRO A 143 -14.64 -13.99 15.11
CA PRO A 143 -15.42 -12.93 14.48
C PRO A 143 -14.75 -12.40 13.20
N LEU A 144 -15.49 -12.48 12.10
CA LEU A 144 -15.11 -11.98 10.78
C LEU A 144 -16.23 -11.08 10.23
N PHE A 145 -15.91 -9.83 9.96
CA PHE A 145 -16.81 -8.89 9.29
C PHE A 145 -16.43 -8.74 7.82
N GLN A 146 -17.35 -9.02 6.90
CA GLN A 146 -17.19 -8.76 5.47
C GLN A 146 -18.06 -7.57 5.05
N LEU A 147 -17.44 -6.49 4.56
CA LEU A 147 -18.14 -5.30 4.06
C LEU A 147 -19.17 -5.68 2.98
N GLY A 148 -20.40 -5.18 3.12
CA GLY A 148 -21.51 -5.44 2.20
C GLY A 148 -22.16 -6.82 2.34
N ARG A 149 -21.68 -7.69 3.24
CA ARG A 149 -22.28 -9.01 3.51
C ARG A 149 -22.64 -9.25 4.97
N SER A 150 -21.73 -8.94 5.89
CA SER A 150 -22.00 -9.07 7.32
C SER A 150 -23.04 -8.04 7.74
N ASN A 151 -23.91 -8.43 8.68
CA ASN A 151 -24.86 -7.51 9.30
C ASN A 151 -24.47 -7.26 10.77
N GLN A 152 -24.88 -6.10 11.29
CA GLN A 152 -24.50 -5.65 12.61
C GLN A 152 -24.97 -6.59 13.74
N ALA A 153 -26.14 -7.22 13.62
CA ALA A 153 -26.67 -8.10 14.65
C ALA A 153 -25.82 -9.38 14.79
N ASN A 154 -25.48 -10.02 13.68
CA ASN A 154 -24.59 -11.18 13.66
C ASN A 154 -23.19 -10.80 14.16
N TRP A 155 -22.67 -9.65 13.75
CA TRP A 155 -21.38 -9.14 14.21
C TRP A 155 -21.31 -8.99 15.74
N GLN A 156 -22.32 -8.33 16.34
CA GLN A 156 -22.40 -8.19 17.79
C GLN A 156 -22.61 -9.54 18.49
N ASN A 157 -23.35 -10.46 17.87
CA ASN A 157 -23.51 -11.81 18.39
C ASN A 157 -22.18 -12.59 18.40
N ASP A 158 -21.38 -12.47 17.35
CA ASP A 158 -20.06 -13.12 17.27
C ASP A 158 -19.12 -12.59 18.35
N LEU A 159 -19.05 -11.26 18.48
CA LEU A 159 -18.29 -10.60 19.55
C LEU A 159 -18.78 -10.97 20.96
N ARG A 160 -20.01 -11.46 21.12
CA ARG A 160 -20.52 -11.93 22.41
C ARG A 160 -20.25 -13.42 22.65
N THR A 161 -20.33 -14.22 21.61
CA THR A 161 -20.36 -15.70 21.72
C THR A 161 -19.01 -16.35 21.46
N MET A 162 -18.13 -15.73 20.67
CA MET A 162 -16.80 -16.21 20.35
C MET A 162 -15.75 -15.61 21.30
N SER A 163 -16.03 -15.62 22.61
CA SER A 163 -15.27 -14.88 23.63
C SER A 163 -13.84 -15.35 23.87
N ASP A 164 -13.47 -16.50 23.32
CA ASP A 164 -12.12 -17.07 23.38
C ASP A 164 -11.32 -16.86 22.08
N ALA A 165 -11.86 -16.09 21.13
CA ALA A 165 -11.14 -15.69 19.94
C ALA A 165 -9.87 -14.91 20.29
N GLN A 166 -8.80 -15.17 19.53
CA GLN A 166 -7.55 -14.40 19.65
C GLN A 166 -7.59 -13.10 18.84
N PHE A 167 -8.35 -13.10 17.74
CA PHE A 167 -8.40 -12.01 16.78
C PHE A 167 -9.84 -11.69 16.36
N VAL A 168 -9.98 -10.49 15.81
CA VAL A 168 -11.08 -10.01 14.99
C VAL A 168 -10.51 -9.72 13.61
N GLN A 169 -11.23 -10.09 12.54
CA GLN A 169 -10.90 -9.66 11.18
C GLN A 169 -12.04 -8.86 10.55
N LEU A 170 -11.69 -7.78 9.87
CA LEU A 170 -12.59 -6.99 9.02
C LEU A 170 -12.03 -7.02 7.61
N VAL A 171 -12.86 -7.31 6.60
CA VAL A 171 -12.40 -7.45 5.21
C VAL A 171 -13.32 -6.72 4.23
N SER A 172 -12.69 -6.07 3.25
CA SER A 172 -13.32 -5.49 2.06
C SER A 172 -12.64 -6.05 0.79
N ASP A 173 -12.93 -5.48 -0.37
CA ASP A 173 -12.23 -5.78 -1.62
C ASP A 173 -10.80 -5.21 -1.65
N LYS A 174 -10.53 -4.08 -0.99
CA LYS A 174 -9.21 -3.39 -1.00
C LYS A 174 -8.37 -3.57 0.26
N ALA A 175 -8.99 -3.87 1.40
CA ALA A 175 -8.31 -3.90 2.68
C ALA A 175 -8.71 -5.11 3.55
N LEU A 176 -7.73 -5.63 4.29
CA LEU A 176 -7.89 -6.54 5.41
C LEU A 176 -7.42 -5.84 6.68
N ILE A 177 -8.16 -5.96 7.77
CA ILE A 177 -7.78 -5.41 9.08
C ILE A 177 -7.81 -6.56 10.08
N THR A 178 -6.67 -6.84 10.73
CA THR A 178 -6.57 -7.87 11.78
C THR A 178 -6.17 -7.22 13.11
N ILE A 179 -7.07 -7.32 14.10
CA ILE A 179 -6.89 -6.72 15.44
C ILE A 179 -7.00 -7.86 16.47
N THR A 180 -6.28 -7.76 17.59
CA THR A 180 -6.50 -8.74 18.66
C THR A 180 -7.93 -8.58 19.21
N TYR A 181 -8.58 -9.70 19.51
CA TYR A 181 -9.97 -9.69 20.01
C TYR A 181 -10.11 -8.81 21.27
N LYS A 182 -9.14 -8.90 22.19
CA LYS A 182 -9.13 -8.10 23.42
C LYS A 182 -9.00 -6.61 23.16
N ASP A 183 -8.16 -6.20 22.22
CA ASP A 183 -7.95 -4.77 21.93
C ASP A 183 -9.16 -4.19 21.19
N TYR A 184 -9.78 -4.96 20.28
CA TYR A 184 -11.03 -4.56 19.64
C TYR A 184 -12.15 -4.34 20.66
N LEU A 185 -12.30 -5.20 21.68
CA LEU A 185 -13.35 -5.04 22.69
C LEU A 185 -13.12 -3.83 23.62
N LYS A 186 -11.87 -3.39 23.82
CA LYS A 186 -11.59 -2.16 24.59
C LYS A 186 -12.03 -0.92 23.83
N THR A 187 -11.77 -0.87 22.53
CA THR A 187 -12.13 0.26 21.67
C THR A 187 -12.79 -0.22 20.38
N PRO A 188 -14.08 -0.62 20.44
CA PRO A 188 -14.78 -1.15 19.26
C PRO A 188 -14.94 -0.09 18.18
N ILE A 189 -14.84 -0.51 16.92
CA ILE A 189 -15.14 0.37 15.79
C ILE A 189 -16.65 0.60 15.74
N THR A 190 -17.06 1.86 15.92
CA THR A 190 -18.46 2.30 15.97
C THR A 190 -19.15 2.17 14.62
N ASN A 191 -18.44 2.48 13.54
CA ASN A 191 -18.97 2.46 12.18
C ASN A 191 -17.99 1.81 11.19
N ILE A 192 -18.02 0.48 11.11
CA ILE A 192 -17.14 -0.31 10.24
C ILE A 192 -17.33 0.06 8.76
N GLN A 193 -18.57 0.36 8.34
CA GLN A 193 -18.84 0.78 6.97
C GLN A 193 -18.12 2.09 6.64
N ARG A 194 -18.26 3.11 7.51
CA ARG A 194 -17.60 4.41 7.31
C ARG A 194 -16.08 4.29 7.35
N THR A 195 -15.54 3.44 8.21
CA THR A 195 -14.12 3.09 8.26
C THR A 195 -13.64 2.60 6.89
N PHE A 196 -14.30 1.60 6.30
CA PHE A 196 -13.92 1.13 4.97
C PHE A 196 -14.14 2.17 3.88
N GLU A 197 -15.22 2.95 3.92
CA GLU A 197 -15.45 4.03 2.94
C GLU A 197 -14.30 5.06 2.94
N ASN A 198 -13.82 5.48 4.11
CA ASN A 198 -12.71 6.40 4.22
C ASN A 198 -11.38 5.74 3.82
N LEU A 199 -11.15 4.50 4.26
CA LEU A 199 -9.92 3.77 3.92
C LEU A 199 -9.82 3.50 2.42
N HIS A 200 -10.93 3.17 1.77
CA HIS A 200 -10.99 3.01 0.31
C HIS A 200 -10.63 4.29 -0.43
N LYS A 201 -11.07 5.46 0.07
CA LYS A 201 -10.67 6.76 -0.51
C LYS A 201 -9.17 6.99 -0.41
N VAL A 202 -8.57 6.73 0.76
CA VAL A 202 -7.11 6.86 0.95
C VAL A 202 -6.38 5.99 -0.06
N ILE A 203 -6.69 4.69 -0.11
CA ILE A 203 -6.07 3.76 -1.07
C ILE A 203 -6.27 4.21 -2.52
N ASP A 204 -7.48 4.64 -2.88
CA ASP A 204 -7.78 5.10 -4.25
C ASP A 204 -7.02 6.37 -4.63
N TRP A 205 -6.85 7.30 -3.69
CA TRP A 205 -6.13 8.55 -3.91
C TRP A 205 -4.62 8.33 -3.99
N GLU A 206 -4.06 7.43 -3.18
CA GLU A 206 -2.65 7.07 -3.30
C GLU A 206 -2.38 6.31 -4.61
N ASP A 207 -3.27 5.39 -5.01
CA ASP A 207 -3.20 4.78 -6.33
C ASP A 207 -3.26 5.84 -7.44
N GLU A 208 -4.11 6.87 -7.28
CA GLU A 208 -4.22 7.99 -8.21
C GLU A 208 -2.91 8.79 -8.28
N ALA A 209 -2.30 9.12 -7.13
CA ALA A 209 -1.02 9.84 -7.04
C ALA A 209 0.14 9.02 -7.62
N ALA A 210 0.10 7.70 -7.48
CA ALA A 210 1.02 6.75 -8.11
C ALA A 210 0.76 6.59 -9.62
N GLY A 211 -0.26 7.23 -10.19
CA GLY A 211 -0.55 7.17 -11.63
C GLY A 211 -1.15 5.85 -12.11
N PHE A 212 -1.86 5.10 -11.26
CA PHE A 212 -2.64 3.93 -11.70
C PHE A 212 -3.94 4.38 -12.37
N ASP A 213 -3.85 4.69 -13.67
CA ASP A 213 -4.92 5.24 -14.51
C ASP A 213 -5.53 4.20 -15.48
N ASN A 214 -5.08 2.95 -15.42
CA ASN A 214 -5.45 1.87 -16.35
C ASN A 214 -5.07 2.11 -17.83
N SER A 215 -4.12 3.00 -18.11
CA SER A 215 -3.63 3.28 -19.47
C SER A 215 -2.86 2.12 -20.12
N SER A 216 -2.28 1.25 -19.31
CA SER A 216 -1.53 0.06 -19.73
C SER A 216 -1.58 -1.00 -18.62
N PRO A 217 -1.25 -2.28 -18.93
CA PRO A 217 -1.19 -3.37 -17.96
C PRO A 217 -0.50 -3.02 -16.64
N GLU A 218 0.68 -2.40 -16.68
CA GLU A 218 1.47 -1.98 -15.52
C GLU A 218 0.83 -0.82 -14.73
N ASN A 219 0.00 -0.01 -15.38
CA ASN A 219 -0.73 1.11 -14.77
C ASN A 219 -2.15 0.72 -14.29
N MET A 220 -2.53 -0.55 -14.36
CA MET A 220 -3.76 -1.04 -13.73
C MET A 220 -3.59 -1.16 -12.22
N LYS A 221 -4.61 -0.74 -11.47
CA LYS A 221 -4.65 -0.91 -10.01
C LYS A 221 -4.53 -2.38 -9.62
N SER A 222 -3.89 -2.64 -8.48
CA SER A 222 -3.79 -4.01 -7.97
C SER A 222 -5.12 -4.50 -7.42
N ARG A 223 -5.35 -5.81 -7.53
CA ARG A 223 -6.42 -6.53 -6.80
C ARG A 223 -5.94 -7.15 -5.49
N ASN A 224 -4.65 -7.02 -5.18
CA ASN A 224 -4.09 -7.43 -3.90
C ASN A 224 -4.45 -6.37 -2.86
N ARG A 225 -4.76 -6.83 -1.65
CA ARG A 225 -5.26 -5.94 -0.59
C ARG A 225 -4.10 -5.29 0.13
N ILE A 226 -4.37 -4.18 0.80
CA ILE A 226 -3.52 -3.70 1.88
C ILE A 226 -4.00 -4.35 3.18
N HIS A 227 -3.10 -5.02 3.90
CA HIS A 227 -3.41 -5.64 5.19
C HIS A 227 -2.87 -4.78 6.32
N TYR A 228 -3.76 -4.21 7.13
CA TYR A 228 -3.40 -3.52 8.36
C TYR A 228 -3.53 -4.52 9.53
N ALA A 229 -2.42 -4.80 10.22
CA ALA A 229 -2.39 -5.79 11.29
C ALA A 229 -1.78 -5.22 12.56
N VAL A 230 -2.42 -5.50 13.71
CA VAL A 230 -1.76 -5.29 15.00
C VAL A 230 -0.60 -6.28 15.13
N ASP A 231 0.61 -5.77 15.28
CA ASP A 231 1.79 -6.60 15.47
C ASP A 231 1.83 -7.12 16.92
N VAL A 232 1.74 -8.44 17.05
CA VAL A 232 1.75 -9.15 18.33
C VAL A 232 3.05 -9.90 18.58
N PHE A 233 4.02 -9.82 17.67
CA PHE A 233 5.28 -10.56 17.71
C PHE A 233 6.48 -9.67 17.98
N ALA A 234 6.44 -8.39 17.60
CA ALA A 234 7.46 -7.42 17.94
C ALA A 234 7.65 -7.32 19.47
N THR A 235 8.91 -7.30 19.90
CA THR A 235 9.28 -7.10 21.31
C THR A 235 8.87 -5.71 21.80
N GLU A 236 8.86 -5.50 23.12
CA GLU A 236 8.61 -4.17 23.68
C GLU A 236 9.63 -3.13 23.21
N LYS A 237 10.93 -3.49 23.23
CA LYS A 237 12.01 -2.62 22.74
C LYS A 237 11.87 -2.28 21.26
N GLU A 238 11.53 -3.24 20.40
CA GLU A 238 11.34 -2.97 18.97
C GLU A 238 10.16 -2.02 18.75
N ARG A 239 9.07 -2.18 19.51
CA ARG A 239 7.90 -1.30 19.43
C ARG A 239 8.20 0.13 19.87
N GLU A 240 9.27 0.40 20.62
CA GLU A 240 9.68 1.77 20.92
C GLU A 240 10.18 2.50 19.65
N GLY A 241 10.70 1.76 18.67
CA GLY A 241 11.33 2.30 17.47
C GLY A 241 10.39 2.73 16.34
N TRP A 242 9.08 2.48 16.45
CA TRP A 242 8.14 2.81 15.38
C TRP A 242 6.74 3.12 15.93
N TYR A 243 6.00 4.01 15.28
CA TYR A 243 4.57 4.20 15.55
C TYR A 243 3.76 3.12 14.83
N MET A 244 3.99 3.02 13.52
CA MET A 244 3.55 1.95 12.64
C MET A 244 4.70 1.62 11.69
N TYR A 245 4.55 0.60 10.85
CA TYR A 245 5.51 0.32 9.78
C TYR A 245 4.82 -0.33 8.58
N ALA A 246 5.36 -0.12 7.39
CA ALA A 246 5.01 -0.87 6.19
C ALA A 246 6.11 -1.89 5.85
N SER A 247 5.69 -3.10 5.49
CA SER A 247 6.57 -4.14 4.96
C SER A 247 5.85 -4.91 3.87
N ASN A 248 6.57 -5.84 3.22
CA ASN A 248 5.94 -6.77 2.30
C ASN A 248 4.77 -7.50 3.00
N TYR A 249 3.66 -7.60 2.28
CA TYR A 249 2.38 -8.21 2.65
C TYR A 249 1.50 -7.47 3.66
N LEU A 250 2.03 -6.57 4.51
CA LEU A 250 1.25 -5.91 5.56
C LEU A 250 1.83 -4.58 6.05
N ILE A 251 0.95 -3.78 6.62
CA ILE A 251 1.26 -2.63 7.47
C ILE A 251 1.04 -3.07 8.93
N GLY A 252 2.10 -3.01 9.72
CA GLY A 252 2.08 -3.35 11.13
C GLY A 252 1.74 -2.14 12.00
N MET A 253 0.97 -2.38 13.05
CA MET A 253 0.49 -1.34 13.96
C MET A 253 0.67 -1.73 15.41
N LYS A 254 0.85 -0.72 16.27
CA LYS A 254 0.69 -0.90 17.72
C LYS A 254 -0.77 -1.22 18.05
N ARG A 255 -0.96 -1.81 19.24
CA ARG A 255 -2.28 -2.23 19.76
C ARG A 255 -3.30 -1.09 19.88
N ASP A 256 -2.86 0.14 20.06
CA ASP A 256 -3.75 1.29 20.25
C ASP A 256 -3.97 2.10 18.95
N ASN A 257 -3.06 1.96 17.97
CA ASN A 257 -3.06 2.73 16.72
C ASN A 257 -4.10 2.26 15.70
N PHE A 258 -4.67 1.06 15.84
CA PHE A 258 -5.72 0.61 14.91
C PHE A 258 -6.94 1.55 14.92
N THR A 259 -7.11 2.33 15.99
CA THR A 259 -8.18 3.31 16.10
C THR A 259 -8.04 4.48 15.12
N ASP A 260 -6.84 4.71 14.58
CA ASP A 260 -6.58 5.72 13.55
C ASP A 260 -7.23 5.35 12.20
N LEU A 261 -7.51 4.06 11.97
CA LEU A 261 -8.27 3.58 10.81
C LEU A 261 -9.77 3.92 10.90
N THR A 262 -10.23 4.57 11.98
CA THR A 262 -11.67 4.74 12.24
C THR A 262 -12.22 6.06 11.68
N GLU A 263 -13.06 6.76 12.44
CA GLU A 263 -13.79 7.94 11.98
C GLU A 263 -12.88 9.15 11.77
N LYS A 264 -11.71 9.19 12.42
CA LYS A 264 -10.73 10.27 12.33
C LYS A 264 -9.72 10.12 11.20
N LEU A 265 -9.80 9.05 10.40
CA LEU A 265 -8.84 8.77 9.33
C LEU A 265 -8.62 9.95 8.35
N ASN A 266 -9.54 10.91 8.28
CA ASN A 266 -9.38 12.15 7.51
C ASN A 266 -8.38 13.17 8.11
N THR A 267 -7.78 12.90 9.26
CA THR A 267 -6.69 13.68 9.87
C THR A 267 -5.46 12.85 10.27
N GLU A 268 -5.46 11.53 10.05
CA GLU A 268 -4.41 10.63 10.54
C GLU A 268 -3.27 10.46 9.54
N TRP A 269 -2.28 11.37 9.60
CA TRP A 269 -1.11 11.34 8.73
C TRP A 269 -0.35 10.02 8.77
N GLY A 270 -0.24 9.39 9.95
CA GLY A 270 0.46 8.11 10.11
C GLY A 270 -0.12 7.00 9.23
N ILE A 271 -1.44 6.89 9.12
CA ILE A 271 -2.07 5.88 8.24
C ILE A 271 -1.74 6.17 6.77
N TRP A 272 -1.82 7.44 6.34
CA TRP A 272 -1.54 7.82 4.95
C TRP A 272 -0.07 7.57 4.62
N HIS A 273 0.82 7.88 5.57
CA HIS A 273 2.25 7.66 5.44
C HIS A 273 2.58 6.17 5.24
N GLU A 274 2.10 5.29 6.12
CA GLU A 274 2.36 3.85 5.97
C GLU A 274 1.71 3.24 4.72
N THR A 275 0.52 3.73 4.35
CA THR A 275 -0.12 3.31 3.10
C THR A 275 0.70 3.76 1.89
N GLY A 276 1.29 4.96 1.96
CA GLY A 276 2.16 5.55 0.96
C GLY A 276 3.46 4.77 0.76
N HIS A 277 4.04 4.19 1.81
CA HIS A 277 5.21 3.31 1.69
C HIS A 277 4.93 2.13 0.76
N THR A 278 3.68 1.64 0.72
CA THR A 278 3.29 0.55 -0.21
C THR A 278 3.28 0.94 -1.69
N HIS A 279 3.43 2.24 -2.00
CA HIS A 279 3.45 2.81 -3.34
C HIS A 279 4.85 3.32 -3.77
N GLN A 280 5.81 3.40 -2.84
CA GLN A 280 7.18 3.82 -3.15
C GLN A 280 7.87 2.85 -4.11
N GLN A 281 8.78 3.40 -4.91
CA GLN A 281 9.48 2.66 -5.95
C GLN A 281 10.99 2.70 -5.70
N ASN A 282 11.58 1.54 -5.43
CA ASN A 282 13.01 1.41 -5.14
C ASN A 282 13.92 1.99 -6.24
N SER A 283 13.44 2.05 -7.50
CA SER A 283 14.17 2.62 -8.64
C SER A 283 14.64 4.07 -8.45
N TRP A 284 13.94 4.84 -7.62
CA TRP A 284 14.28 6.26 -7.41
C TRP A 284 14.26 6.70 -5.95
N THR A 285 13.81 5.85 -5.02
CA THR A 285 13.96 6.09 -3.59
C THR A 285 15.37 5.71 -3.13
N PHE A 286 16.21 6.73 -2.97
CA PHE A 286 17.51 6.66 -2.29
C PHE A 286 17.35 6.94 -0.78
N GLU A 287 18.36 6.63 0.01
CA GLU A 287 18.28 6.59 1.48
C GLU A 287 17.72 7.89 2.07
N ALA A 288 18.24 9.05 1.64
CA ALA A 288 17.84 10.36 2.14
C ALA A 288 16.39 10.78 1.83
N ILE A 289 15.66 10.02 1.00
CA ILE A 289 14.25 10.28 0.69
C ILE A 289 13.32 9.12 1.01
N GLY A 290 13.76 8.10 1.75
CA GLY A 290 12.89 7.01 2.23
C GLY A 290 11.66 7.55 2.98
N GLU A 291 11.90 8.34 4.02
CA GLU A 291 10.86 8.99 4.84
C GLU A 291 10.33 10.30 4.26
N VAL A 292 10.88 10.76 3.13
CA VAL A 292 10.47 12.01 2.47
C VAL A 292 9.50 11.73 1.33
N SER A 293 9.89 10.87 0.39
CA SER A 293 9.12 10.62 -0.84
C SER A 293 7.78 9.95 -0.59
N VAL A 294 7.66 9.16 0.48
CA VAL A 294 6.40 8.60 0.96
C VAL A 294 5.35 9.70 1.24
N ASN A 295 5.78 10.86 1.72
CA ASN A 295 4.87 11.95 2.08
C ASN A 295 4.32 12.72 0.87
N ILE A 296 4.75 12.38 -0.36
CA ILE A 296 4.03 12.81 -1.58
C ILE A 296 2.60 12.27 -1.56
N PHE A 297 2.43 11.02 -1.12
CA PHE A 297 1.12 10.37 -0.97
C PHE A 297 0.32 10.98 0.18
N SER A 298 0.96 11.19 1.33
CA SER A 298 0.33 11.84 2.49
C SER A 298 -0.17 13.25 2.16
N LEU A 299 0.63 14.08 1.47
CA LEU A 299 0.21 15.40 1.01
C LEU A 299 -0.95 15.33 0.01
N TYR A 300 -0.96 14.31 -0.86
CA TYR A 300 -2.06 14.11 -1.81
C TYR A 300 -3.37 13.81 -1.08
N VAL A 301 -3.34 12.89 -0.12
CA VAL A 301 -4.50 12.51 0.70
C VAL A 301 -4.95 13.69 1.56
N GLN A 302 -4.01 14.44 2.15
CA GLN A 302 -4.27 15.67 2.90
C GLN A 302 -5.11 16.66 2.08
N GLU A 303 -4.67 16.94 0.85
CA GLU A 303 -5.36 17.84 -0.06
C GLU A 303 -6.76 17.32 -0.45
N LYS A 304 -6.88 16.02 -0.74
CA LYS A 304 -8.17 15.40 -1.10
C LYS A 304 -9.19 15.45 0.03
N PHE A 305 -8.74 15.39 1.29
CA PHE A 305 -9.59 15.61 2.45
C PHE A 305 -9.87 17.10 2.73
N GLY A 306 -9.23 18.02 2.01
CA GLY A 306 -9.39 19.47 2.23
C GLY A 306 -8.74 19.95 3.52
N GLN A 307 -7.74 19.24 4.02
CA GLN A 307 -7.00 19.62 5.21
C GLN A 307 -6.03 20.77 4.91
N PRO A 308 -5.74 21.66 5.89
CA PRO A 308 -4.70 22.67 5.74
C PRO A 308 -3.35 22.06 5.40
N LEU A 309 -2.54 22.74 4.60
CA LEU A 309 -1.21 22.28 4.21
C LEU A 309 -0.32 22.11 5.45
N ARG A 310 0.19 20.90 5.70
CA ARG A 310 1.04 20.62 6.87
C ARG A 310 2.33 21.46 6.85
N LEU A 311 2.94 21.57 5.66
CA LEU A 311 4.17 22.33 5.42
C LEU A 311 4.05 23.84 5.74
N ALA A 312 2.83 24.39 5.77
CA ALA A 312 2.59 25.79 6.12
C ALA A 312 2.65 26.07 7.63
N SER A 313 2.83 25.04 8.45
CA SER A 313 2.92 25.11 9.90
C SER A 313 4.28 24.61 10.38
N SER A 314 4.59 24.87 11.65
CA SER A 314 5.68 24.19 12.36
C SER A 314 5.22 22.78 12.75
N GLU A 315 6.11 21.79 12.63
CA GLU A 315 5.85 20.41 13.06
C GLU A 315 5.69 20.30 14.58
N SER A 316 6.42 21.11 15.35
CA SER A 316 6.27 21.20 16.82
C SER A 316 5.07 22.07 17.25
N GLY A 317 4.39 22.74 16.30
CA GLY A 317 3.31 23.68 16.56
C GLY A 317 3.78 25.07 17.03
N GLU A 318 5.07 25.24 17.31
CA GLU A 318 5.69 26.51 17.68
C GLU A 318 6.90 26.81 16.79
N GLY A 319 7.17 28.09 16.53
CA GLY A 319 8.34 28.50 15.75
C GLY A 319 8.12 28.59 14.23
N GLU A 320 9.19 28.37 13.48
CA GLU A 320 9.25 28.55 12.03
C GLU A 320 8.48 27.45 11.29
N SER A 321 7.70 27.82 10.27
CA SER A 321 7.02 26.82 9.42
C SER A 321 8.02 25.99 8.62
N THR A 322 7.65 24.77 8.23
CA THR A 322 8.51 23.94 7.37
C THR A 322 8.95 24.66 6.09
N LEU A 323 8.06 25.45 5.47
CA LEU A 323 8.38 26.23 4.27
C LEU A 323 9.51 27.25 4.51
N GLU A 324 9.52 27.91 5.66
CA GLU A 324 10.57 28.88 6.01
C GLU A 324 11.88 28.18 6.41
N SER A 325 11.81 27.07 7.14
CA SER A 325 12.97 26.20 7.40
C SER A 325 13.60 25.68 6.10
N ALA A 326 12.79 25.32 5.10
CA ALA A 326 13.25 24.94 3.77
C ALA A 326 13.93 26.09 3.01
N ARG A 327 13.41 27.32 3.13
CA ARG A 327 14.05 28.51 2.54
C ARG A 327 15.46 28.71 3.10
N ARG A 328 15.63 28.53 4.41
CA ARG A 328 16.94 28.57 5.07
C ARG A 328 17.86 27.46 4.57
N PHE A 329 17.37 26.22 4.52
CA PHE A 329 18.14 25.09 3.99
C PHE A 329 18.66 25.38 2.57
N ILE A 330 17.83 25.87 1.65
CA ILE A 330 18.26 26.23 0.29
C ILE A 330 19.35 27.32 0.30
N ALA A 331 19.33 28.25 1.26
CA ALA A 331 20.32 29.31 1.38
C ALA A 331 21.67 28.86 1.96
N GLU A 332 21.74 27.68 2.59
CA GLU A 332 22.96 27.20 3.24
C GLU A 332 24.08 26.87 2.23
N PRO A 333 25.32 27.33 2.48
CA PRO A 333 26.47 26.91 1.70
C PRO A 333 26.84 25.46 2.02
N ASN A 334 27.29 24.70 1.02
CA ASN A 334 27.77 23.31 1.15
C ASN A 334 26.73 22.27 1.64
N LYS A 335 25.44 22.55 1.56
CA LYS A 335 24.38 21.55 1.77
C LYS A 335 24.48 20.38 0.80
N ASN A 336 24.12 19.20 1.29
CA ASN A 336 24.06 17.96 0.53
C ASN A 336 22.71 17.29 0.76
N PHE A 337 21.89 17.17 -0.29
CA PHE A 337 20.56 16.57 -0.16
C PHE A 337 20.60 15.05 0.09
N LEU A 338 21.72 14.40 -0.26
CA LEU A 338 21.92 12.96 -0.07
C LEU A 338 22.36 12.59 1.35
N GLU A 339 22.78 13.56 2.16
CA GLU A 339 23.07 13.30 3.57
C GLU A 339 21.75 13.28 4.35
N GLN A 340 21.54 12.24 5.16
CA GLN A 340 20.58 12.32 6.25
C GLN A 340 21.20 13.12 7.40
N GLY A 341 20.38 13.79 8.20
CA GLY A 341 20.81 14.23 9.53
C GLY A 341 21.48 13.08 10.28
N LYS A 342 22.47 13.38 11.13
CA LYS A 342 23.25 12.34 11.83
C LYS A 342 22.29 11.42 12.60
N GLU A 343 22.57 10.12 12.64
CA GLU A 343 21.80 9.16 13.47
C GLU A 343 21.64 9.70 14.90
N GLY A 344 20.39 9.95 15.33
CA GLY A 344 20.05 10.55 16.62
C GLY A 344 19.79 12.07 16.61
N ASP A 345 20.17 12.77 15.53
CA ASP A 345 19.93 14.21 15.27
C ASP A 345 19.05 14.45 14.01
N ALA A 346 18.70 13.41 13.24
CA ALA A 346 17.74 13.52 12.15
C ALA A 346 16.35 13.86 12.73
N ASP A 347 16.10 15.15 12.88
CA ASP A 347 14.81 15.66 13.32
C ASP A 347 13.77 15.31 12.25
N TYR A 348 12.58 14.88 12.68
CA TYR A 348 11.45 14.65 11.78
C TYR A 348 11.18 15.90 10.91
N ASP A 349 11.50 17.07 11.46
CA ASP A 349 11.51 18.37 10.79
C ASP A 349 12.38 18.40 9.51
N GLU A 350 13.52 17.69 9.47
CA GLU A 350 14.39 17.65 8.28
C GLU A 350 13.70 16.92 7.11
N PHE A 351 12.96 15.84 7.38
CA PHE A 351 12.21 15.13 6.36
C PHE A 351 11.14 16.01 5.73
N PHE A 352 10.45 16.80 6.56
CA PHE A 352 9.46 17.77 6.11
C PHE A 352 10.11 18.92 5.33
N VAL A 353 11.30 19.39 5.73
CA VAL A 353 12.07 20.38 4.97
C VAL A 353 12.41 19.85 3.57
N LYS A 354 12.91 18.61 3.46
CA LYS A 354 13.20 17.98 2.16
C LYS A 354 11.94 17.72 1.34
N LEU A 355 10.80 17.48 1.99
CA LEU A 355 9.51 17.32 1.34
C LEU A 355 9.07 18.60 0.59
N VAL A 356 9.53 19.78 1.02
CA VAL A 356 9.24 21.05 0.34
C VAL A 356 9.77 21.05 -1.11
N MET A 357 10.89 20.38 -1.42
CA MET A 357 11.36 20.21 -2.80
C MET A 357 10.30 19.55 -3.68
N PHE A 358 9.63 18.52 -3.14
CA PHE A 358 8.57 17.81 -3.84
C PHE A 358 7.28 18.66 -3.91
N HIS A 359 6.93 19.39 -2.85
CA HIS A 359 5.81 20.33 -2.88
C HIS A 359 5.99 21.40 -3.96
N GLN A 360 7.19 21.98 -4.09
CA GLN A 360 7.53 22.98 -5.12
C GLN A 360 7.31 22.45 -6.55
N LEU A 361 7.77 21.24 -6.83
CA LEU A 361 7.53 20.59 -8.12
C LEU A 361 6.04 20.36 -8.38
N ARG A 362 5.27 19.96 -7.35
CA ARG A 362 3.81 19.83 -7.44
C ARG A 362 3.11 21.17 -7.67
N ARG A 363 3.59 22.26 -7.07
CA ARG A 363 3.05 23.59 -7.31
C ARG A 363 3.28 24.06 -8.74
N MET A 364 4.45 23.75 -9.31
CA MET A 364 4.80 24.14 -10.68
C MET A 364 4.09 23.30 -11.75
N TYR A 365 4.04 21.97 -11.56
CA TYR A 365 3.60 21.03 -12.61
C TYR A 365 2.26 20.34 -12.30
N GLY A 366 1.66 20.62 -11.14
CA GLY A 366 0.52 19.87 -10.63
C GLY A 366 0.91 18.45 -10.19
N TRP A 367 -0.08 17.70 -9.69
CA TRP A 367 0.13 16.30 -9.27
C TRP A 367 0.49 15.34 -10.41
N ASP A 368 0.22 15.75 -11.65
CA ASP A 368 0.55 14.99 -12.87
C ASP A 368 2.04 14.66 -12.97
N VAL A 369 2.92 15.47 -12.39
CA VAL A 369 4.37 15.18 -12.40
C VAL A 369 4.70 13.87 -11.70
N TYR A 370 4.09 13.60 -10.55
CA TYR A 370 4.32 12.36 -9.81
C TYR A 370 3.63 11.17 -10.43
N LYS A 371 2.44 11.36 -11.00
CA LYS A 371 1.76 10.31 -11.77
C LYS A 371 2.66 9.84 -12.93
N LYS A 372 3.22 10.78 -13.70
CA LYS A 372 4.12 10.49 -14.83
C LYS A 372 5.46 9.92 -14.39
N LEU A 373 6.01 10.37 -13.25
CA LEU A 373 7.23 9.82 -12.67
C LEU A 373 7.05 8.33 -12.35
N HIS A 374 5.97 7.97 -11.65
CA HIS A 374 5.69 6.58 -11.30
C HIS A 374 5.46 5.70 -12.53
N GLN A 375 4.73 6.22 -13.54
CA GLN A 375 4.54 5.53 -14.82
C GLN A 375 5.86 5.34 -15.58
N TYR A 376 6.77 6.33 -15.55
CA TYR A 376 8.09 6.23 -16.18
C TYR A 376 8.90 5.07 -15.61
N PHE A 377 8.98 4.95 -14.28
CA PHE A 377 9.71 3.88 -13.61
C PHE A 377 8.98 2.53 -13.64
N ARG A 378 7.64 2.48 -13.71
CA ARG A 378 6.93 1.21 -14.00
C ARG A 378 7.24 0.67 -15.39
N LYS A 379 7.36 1.54 -16.39
CA LYS A 379 7.69 1.15 -17.76
C LYS A 379 9.15 0.78 -17.95
N THR A 380 10.02 1.41 -17.18
CA THR A 380 11.48 1.23 -17.26
C THR A 380 12.04 1.04 -15.85
N PRO A 381 11.68 -0.05 -15.15
CA PRO A 381 12.16 -0.27 -13.80
C PRO A 381 13.67 -0.46 -13.87
N TYR A 382 14.39 0.27 -13.04
CA TYR A 382 15.79 -0.03 -12.87
C TYR A 382 15.87 -1.26 -11.99
N SER A 383 16.51 -2.33 -12.50
CA SER A 383 16.89 -3.45 -11.66
C SER A 383 17.77 -2.93 -10.54
N GLU A 384 17.55 -3.39 -9.31
CA GLU A 384 18.53 -3.24 -8.23
C GLU A 384 19.82 -3.91 -8.70
N VAL A 385 20.75 -3.11 -9.21
CA VAL A 385 22.06 -3.60 -9.64
C VAL A 385 22.92 -3.68 -8.39
N GLU A 386 23.57 -4.82 -8.17
CA GLU A 386 24.54 -4.96 -7.10
C GLU A 386 25.58 -3.83 -7.19
N GLY A 387 25.73 -3.06 -6.10
CA GLY A 387 26.63 -1.90 -6.04
C GLY A 387 26.04 -0.58 -6.53
N GLU A 388 24.73 -0.49 -6.80
CA GLU A 388 24.06 0.79 -7.04
C GLU A 388 24.17 1.71 -5.81
N THR A 389 24.57 2.95 -6.05
CA THR A 389 24.71 3.97 -5.01
C THR A 389 23.49 4.89 -4.94
N ASP A 390 23.33 5.59 -3.81
CA ASP A 390 22.33 6.65 -3.66
C ASP A 390 22.48 7.76 -4.72
N GLN A 391 23.71 8.06 -5.12
CA GLN A 391 23.98 9.02 -6.20
C GLN A 391 23.46 8.51 -7.55
N ASP A 392 23.54 7.20 -7.84
CA ASP A 392 23.01 6.62 -9.07
C ASP A 392 21.48 6.73 -9.13
N LYS A 393 20.80 6.45 -8.01
CA LYS A 393 19.34 6.63 -7.88
C LYS A 393 18.93 8.10 -7.99
N ALA A 394 19.68 9.02 -7.37
CA ALA A 394 19.46 10.45 -7.51
C ALA A 394 19.62 10.94 -8.95
N ASN A 395 20.66 10.46 -9.66
CA ASN A 395 20.86 10.74 -11.08
C ASN A 395 19.66 10.28 -11.93
N LYS A 396 19.16 9.06 -11.69
CA LYS A 396 17.97 8.51 -12.36
C LYS A 396 16.72 9.34 -12.07
N PHE A 397 16.51 9.70 -10.81
CA PHE A 397 15.40 10.56 -10.37
C PHE A 397 15.43 11.91 -11.09
N VAL A 398 16.57 12.63 -11.07
CA VAL A 398 16.69 13.94 -11.71
C VAL A 398 16.48 13.86 -13.22
N TYR A 399 17.07 12.85 -13.89
CA TYR A 399 16.85 12.62 -15.31
C TYR A 399 15.37 12.36 -15.62
N ALA A 400 14.73 11.46 -14.88
CA ALA A 400 13.32 11.12 -15.06
C ALA A 400 12.43 12.35 -14.87
N MET A 401 12.68 13.15 -13.83
CA MET A 401 11.99 14.41 -13.58
C MET A 401 12.11 15.37 -14.77
N CYS A 402 13.32 15.61 -15.29
CA CYS A 402 13.51 16.44 -16.49
C CYS A 402 12.75 15.86 -17.70
N PHE A 403 12.80 14.54 -17.86
CA PHE A 403 12.14 13.85 -18.96
C PHE A 403 10.62 13.96 -18.92
N VAL A 404 9.99 13.84 -17.74
CA VAL A 404 8.53 13.86 -17.61
C VAL A 404 7.97 15.28 -17.58
N THR A 405 8.69 16.26 -17.05
CA THR A 405 8.27 17.68 -17.03
C THR A 405 8.53 18.39 -18.36
N LYS A 406 9.48 17.89 -19.16
CA LYS A 406 9.99 18.53 -20.39
C LYS A 406 10.72 19.86 -20.15
N ASP A 407 11.18 20.08 -18.93
CA ASP A 407 12.03 21.21 -18.56
C ASP A 407 13.35 20.71 -17.96
N ASN A 408 14.43 21.46 -18.15
CA ASN A 408 15.73 21.18 -17.55
C ASN A 408 15.73 21.60 -16.08
N LEU A 409 15.53 20.63 -15.17
CA LEU A 409 15.46 20.85 -13.73
C LEU A 409 16.80 20.74 -13.00
N ILE A 410 17.92 20.53 -13.71
CA ILE A 410 19.24 20.42 -13.07
C ILE A 410 19.56 21.64 -12.18
N PRO A 411 19.33 22.90 -12.61
CA PRO A 411 19.58 24.05 -11.75
C PRO A 411 18.73 24.05 -10.47
N PHE A 412 17.47 23.62 -10.57
CA PHE A 412 16.56 23.50 -9.42
C PHE A 412 17.08 22.48 -8.40
N PHE A 413 17.41 21.27 -8.83
CA PHE A 413 17.94 20.23 -7.92
C PHE A 413 19.27 20.64 -7.30
N LYS A 414 20.14 21.33 -8.07
CA LYS A 414 21.39 21.88 -7.54
C LYS A 414 21.15 22.91 -6.43
N LYS A 415 20.11 23.74 -6.51
CA LYS A 415 19.73 24.66 -5.44
C LYS A 415 19.33 23.93 -4.16
N TRP A 416 18.80 22.71 -4.26
CA TRP A 416 18.51 21.84 -3.12
C TRP A 416 19.71 21.05 -2.62
N GLY A 417 20.89 21.18 -3.24
CA GLY A 417 22.07 20.39 -2.88
C GLY A 417 22.07 18.98 -3.51
N LEU A 418 21.21 18.72 -4.48
CA LEU A 418 21.16 17.46 -5.24
C LEU A 418 21.83 17.67 -6.61
N SER A 419 23.12 17.34 -6.70
CA SER A 419 23.88 17.44 -7.95
C SER A 419 23.82 16.14 -8.75
N VAL A 420 23.94 16.26 -10.07
CA VAL A 420 24.05 15.11 -10.99
C VAL A 420 25.46 14.97 -11.54
N ASP A 421 25.82 13.75 -11.93
CA ASP A 421 27.08 13.48 -12.61
C ASP A 421 27.11 14.02 -14.06
N ALA A 422 28.31 13.98 -14.66
CA ALA A 422 28.53 14.47 -16.02
C ALA A 422 27.71 13.69 -17.07
N ASP A 423 27.55 12.38 -16.89
CA ASP A 423 26.82 11.53 -17.81
C ASP A 423 25.33 11.88 -17.83
N THR A 424 24.75 12.10 -16.66
CA THR A 424 23.35 12.53 -16.48
C THR A 424 23.15 13.93 -17.03
N ALA A 425 24.06 14.86 -16.75
CA ALA A 425 24.02 16.20 -17.34
C ALA A 425 24.06 16.16 -18.88
N ASN A 426 24.92 15.33 -19.47
CA ASN A 426 25.00 15.13 -20.91
C ASN A 426 23.71 14.53 -21.48
N LYS A 427 23.12 13.54 -20.81
CA LYS A 427 21.82 12.95 -21.21
C LYS A 427 20.70 13.98 -21.20
N VAL A 428 20.61 14.82 -20.15
CA VAL A 428 19.61 15.90 -20.09
C VAL A 428 19.86 16.97 -21.17
N ASN A 429 21.11 17.36 -21.40
CA ASN A 429 21.46 18.32 -22.45
C ASN A 429 21.08 17.82 -23.86
N ALA A 430 21.23 16.51 -24.11
CA ALA A 430 20.83 15.89 -25.37
C ALA A 430 19.32 15.98 -25.65
N LEU A 431 18.48 16.10 -24.61
CA LEU A 431 17.03 16.29 -24.74
C LEU A 431 16.66 17.72 -25.20
N ARG A 432 17.61 18.68 -25.17
CA ARG A 432 17.42 20.10 -25.58
C ARG A 432 16.22 20.77 -24.90
N LEU A 433 16.02 20.46 -23.63
CA LEU A 433 14.92 21.02 -22.83
C LEU A 433 15.17 22.49 -22.50
N ARG A 434 14.10 23.27 -22.45
CA ARG A 434 14.13 24.65 -21.96
C ARG A 434 14.28 24.67 -20.44
N GLN A 435 14.66 25.82 -19.89
CA GLN A 435 14.53 26.06 -18.46
C GLN A 435 13.05 26.28 -18.10
N PRO A 436 12.61 25.94 -16.88
CA PRO A 436 11.29 26.31 -16.37
C PRO A 436 11.06 27.82 -16.48
N ALA A 437 9.83 28.25 -16.74
CA ALA A 437 9.48 29.67 -16.88
C ALA A 437 9.67 30.45 -15.56
N THR A 438 9.52 29.76 -14.43
CA THR A 438 9.74 30.27 -13.08
C THR A 438 10.61 29.26 -12.36
N ASP A 439 11.54 29.74 -11.54
CA ASP A 439 12.37 28.86 -10.74
C ASP A 439 11.54 28.19 -9.64
N PRO A 440 11.37 26.86 -9.65
CA PRO A 440 10.53 26.20 -8.66
C PRO A 440 11.04 26.37 -7.23
N ALA A 441 12.35 26.64 -7.04
CA ALA A 441 12.94 26.86 -5.73
C ALA A 441 12.50 28.17 -5.06
N GLU A 442 11.78 29.04 -5.79
CA GLU A 442 11.23 30.29 -5.27
C GLU A 442 9.77 30.15 -4.79
N ILE A 443 9.16 28.96 -4.96
CA ILE A 443 7.77 28.68 -4.57
C ILE A 443 7.72 28.23 -3.11
N PHE A 444 7.06 29.00 -2.23
CA PHE A 444 6.90 28.70 -0.80
C PHE A 444 5.47 28.93 -0.31
N GLU A 445 4.51 28.79 -1.21
CA GLU A 445 3.08 29.02 -0.96
C GLU A 445 2.25 27.74 -1.08
#